data_AF-A0A950EGN6-F1
#
_entry.id   AF-A0A950EGN6-F1
#
_cell.length_a   1.000
_cell.length_b   1.000
_cell.length_c   1.000
_cell.angle_alpha   90.00
_cell.angle_beta   90.00
_cell.angle_gamma   90.00
#
_symmetry.space_group_name_H-M   'P 1'
#
loop_
_entity.id
_entity.type
_entity.pdbx_description
1 polymer ?
#
loop_
_entity_poly.entity_id
_entity_poly.type
_entity_poly.pdbx_seq_one_letter_code
_entity_poly.pdbx_strand_id
1 'polypeptide(L)'
;AARDAAWGAVAALPMLGMFWLAWRWPAGSLAEIKKYCIEELIPVFRDCDWHDLALIALVAGIGEELLFRGTIQAALSRWLGLWPGLAVASLLFGFLHPITPTYVAIATLLGTYLGAVWIATGNLLTVIIAHALYDFVALVILRLEPSERSRGSD
;
A
#
# COMPACT_ATOMS: atom_id res chain seq x y z
N ALA A 1 -22.69 -3.19 1.18
CA ALA A 1 -21.79 -4.34 0.91
C ALA A 1 -21.31 -4.37 -0.54
N ALA A 2 -22.10 -4.84 -1.51
CA ALA A 2 -21.64 -4.97 -2.91
C ALA A 2 -21.20 -3.63 -3.55
N ARG A 3 -21.96 -2.55 -3.30
CA ARG A 3 -21.61 -1.20 -3.76
C ARG A 3 -20.30 -0.68 -3.16
N ASP A 4 -20.09 -0.92 -1.87
CA ASP A 4 -18.89 -0.45 -1.15
C ASP A 4 -17.65 -1.24 -1.57
N ALA A 5 -17.82 -2.53 -1.87
CA ALA A 5 -16.77 -3.36 -2.46
C ALA A 5 -16.38 -2.87 -3.87
N ALA A 6 -17.37 -2.51 -4.70
CA ALA A 6 -17.09 -1.91 -6.01
C ALA A 6 -16.34 -0.58 -5.87
N TRP A 7 -16.73 0.27 -4.92
CA TRP A 7 -15.99 1.51 -4.64
C TRP A 7 -14.57 1.26 -4.14
N GLY A 8 -14.34 0.22 -3.34
CA GLY A 8 -13.00 -0.18 -2.91
C GLY A 8 -12.12 -0.59 -4.09
N ALA A 9 -12.65 -1.39 -5.01
CA ALA A 9 -11.93 -1.76 -6.23
C ALA A 9 -11.59 -0.56 -7.12
N VAL A 10 -12.52 0.39 -7.27
CA VAL A 10 -12.26 1.64 -8.02
C VAL A 10 -11.22 2.51 -7.31
N ALA A 11 -11.28 2.60 -5.98
CA ALA A 11 -10.32 3.35 -5.17
C ALA A 11 -8.90 2.73 -5.19
N ALA A 12 -8.74 1.45 -5.52
CA ALA A 12 -7.41 0.87 -5.73
C ALA A 12 -6.73 1.39 -7.02
N LEU A 13 -7.50 1.79 -8.03
CA LEU A 13 -6.97 2.11 -9.37
C LEU A 13 -5.89 3.20 -9.39
N PRO A 14 -6.03 4.33 -8.67
CA PRO A 14 -4.98 5.35 -8.65
C PRO A 14 -3.69 4.85 -8.01
N MET A 15 -3.78 4.06 -6.94
CA MET A 15 -2.62 3.48 -6.28
C MET A 15 -1.91 2.47 -7.19
N LEU A 16 -2.69 1.61 -7.85
CA LEU A 16 -2.18 0.65 -8.84
C LEU A 16 -1.53 1.35 -10.03
N GLY A 17 -2.14 2.42 -10.54
CA GLY A 17 -1.58 3.21 -11.63
C GLY A 17 -0.26 3.87 -11.23
N MET A 18 -0.18 4.42 -10.02
CA MET A 18 1.05 4.99 -9.47
C MET A 18 2.15 3.93 -9.30
N PHE A 19 1.81 2.76 -8.73
CA PHE A 19 2.73 1.64 -8.60
C PHE A 19 3.23 1.16 -9.96
N TRP A 20 2.33 0.95 -10.92
CA TRP A 20 2.69 0.52 -12.27
C TRP A 20 3.64 1.50 -12.94
N LEU A 21 3.38 2.81 -12.84
CA LEU A 21 4.23 3.86 -13.39
C LEU A 21 5.63 3.83 -12.76
N ALA A 22 5.69 3.76 -11.42
CA ALA A 22 6.93 3.69 -10.66
C ALA A 22 7.73 2.41 -10.95
N TRP A 23 7.04 1.28 -11.13
CA TRP A 23 7.64 -0.02 -11.45
C TRP A 23 8.17 -0.09 -12.88
N ARG A 24 7.45 0.54 -13.83
CA ARG A 24 7.76 0.50 -15.26
C ARG A 24 8.91 1.42 -15.67
N TRP A 25 9.05 2.56 -14.99
CA TRP A 25 10.08 3.57 -15.25
C TRP A 25 10.78 4.02 -13.96
N PRO A 26 11.54 3.12 -13.31
CA PRO A 26 12.27 3.47 -12.11
C PRO A 26 13.44 4.41 -12.46
N ALA A 27 13.42 5.63 -11.92
CA ALA A 27 14.49 6.60 -12.05
C ALA A 27 14.88 7.17 -10.68
N GLY A 28 16.17 7.43 -10.48
CA GLY A 28 16.69 7.98 -9.21
C GLY A 28 16.31 7.12 -8.00
N SER A 29 15.71 7.74 -6.99
CA SER A 29 15.31 7.06 -5.75
C SER A 29 14.23 5.99 -5.92
N LEU A 30 13.44 6.02 -7.01
CA LEU A 30 12.51 4.93 -7.33
C LEU A 30 13.26 3.65 -7.72
N ALA A 31 14.44 3.77 -8.34
CA ALA A 31 15.28 2.62 -8.66
C ALA A 31 15.87 1.98 -7.39
N GLU A 32 16.19 2.78 -6.37
CA GLU A 32 16.63 2.27 -5.06
C GLU A 32 15.52 1.47 -4.37
N ILE A 33 14.27 1.98 -4.41
CA ILE A 33 13.11 1.26 -3.86
C ILE A 33 12.90 -0.06 -4.63
N LYS A 34 12.94 -0.03 -5.96
CA LYS A 34 12.82 -1.24 -6.78
C LYS A 34 13.92 -2.26 -6.43
N LYS A 35 15.16 -1.79 -6.26
CA LYS A 35 16.29 -2.63 -5.85
C LYS A 35 16.03 -3.29 -4.50
N TYR A 36 15.60 -2.53 -3.49
CA TYR A 36 15.21 -3.07 -2.19
C TYR A 36 14.10 -4.13 -2.31
N CYS A 37 13.07 -3.88 -3.12
CA CYS A 37 12.03 -4.88 -3.36
C CYS A 37 12.58 -6.17 -3.99
N ILE A 38 13.56 -6.09 -4.89
CA ILE A 38 14.16 -7.26 -5.54
C ILE A 38 15.09 -8.03 -4.60
N GLU A 39 15.91 -7.31 -3.83
CA GLU A 39 16.95 -7.92 -2.99
C GLU A 39 16.42 -8.42 -1.65
N GLU A 40 15.45 -7.72 -1.05
CA GLU A 40 14.96 -8.01 0.30
C GLU A 40 13.53 -8.55 0.30
N LEU A 41 12.62 -7.93 -0.45
CA LEU A 41 11.18 -8.26 -0.37
C LEU A 41 10.79 -9.51 -1.17
N ILE A 42 11.28 -9.63 -2.41
CA ILE A 42 10.98 -10.76 -3.30
C ILE A 42 11.44 -12.10 -2.71
N PRO A 43 12.64 -12.23 -2.11
CA PRO A 43 13.05 -13.49 -1.50
C PRO A 43 12.14 -13.96 -0.36
N VAL A 44 11.56 -13.03 0.42
CA VAL A 44 10.62 -13.37 1.52
C VAL A 44 9.33 -13.99 0.99
N PHE A 45 8.86 -13.52 -0.17
CA PHE A 45 7.59 -13.98 -0.76
C PHE A 45 7.76 -14.97 -1.91
N ARG A 46 8.98 -15.44 -2.19
CA ARG A 46 9.27 -16.30 -3.35
C ARG A 46 8.49 -17.62 -3.30
N ASP A 47 8.41 -18.20 -2.11
CA ASP A 47 7.79 -19.50 -1.90
C ASP A 47 6.29 -19.41 -1.59
N CYS A 48 5.74 -18.18 -1.50
CA CYS A 48 4.32 -17.95 -1.33
C CYS A 48 3.58 -18.25 -2.65
N ASP A 49 2.45 -18.94 -2.54
CA ASP A 49 1.51 -19.05 -3.64
C ASP A 49 0.56 -17.84 -3.68
N TRP A 50 -0.37 -17.83 -4.64
CA TRP A 50 -1.31 -16.71 -4.77
C TRP A 50 -2.34 -16.64 -3.61
N HIS A 51 -2.61 -17.74 -2.92
CA HIS A 51 -3.47 -17.75 -1.74
C HIS A 51 -2.76 -17.12 -0.55
N ASP A 52 -1.48 -17.44 -0.34
CA ASP A 52 -0.65 -16.83 0.70
C ASP A 52 -0.57 -15.32 0.51
N LEU A 53 -0.29 -14.86 -0.72
CA LEU A 53 -0.24 -13.43 -1.02
C LEU A 53 -1.60 -12.74 -0.80
N ALA A 54 -2.70 -13.39 -1.17
CA ALA A 54 -4.04 -12.87 -0.92
C ALA A 54 -4.33 -12.76 0.58
N LEU A 55 -3.92 -13.74 1.38
CA LEU A 55 -4.08 -13.73 2.83
C LEU A 55 -3.25 -12.62 3.47
N ILE A 56 -1.97 -12.49 3.08
CA ILE A 56 -1.08 -11.43 3.57
C ILE A 56 -1.68 -10.06 3.27
N ALA A 57 -2.08 -9.82 2.02
CA ALA A 57 -2.67 -8.55 1.61
C ALA A 57 -3.99 -8.25 2.33
N LEU A 58 -4.83 -9.28 2.56
CA LEU A 58 -6.07 -9.12 3.31
C LEU A 58 -5.82 -8.78 4.78
N VAL A 59 -4.88 -9.48 5.43
CA VAL A 59 -4.53 -9.24 6.84
C VAL A 59 -3.90 -7.86 7.01
N ALA A 60 -2.98 -7.46 6.11
CA ALA A 60 -2.40 -6.12 6.08
C ALA A 60 -3.48 -5.06 5.88
N GLY A 61 -4.30 -5.18 4.83
CA GLY A 61 -5.39 -4.23 4.57
C GLY A 61 -6.39 -4.12 5.71
N ILE A 62 -6.77 -5.22 6.37
CA ILE A 62 -7.65 -5.17 7.54
C ILE A 62 -6.94 -4.50 8.73
N GLY A 63 -5.76 -4.98 9.09
CA GLY A 63 -5.03 -4.53 10.28
C GLY A 63 -4.66 -3.06 10.20
N GLU A 64 -4.07 -2.65 9.09
CA GLU A 64 -3.60 -1.29 8.89
C GLU A 64 -4.76 -0.31 8.79
N GLU A 65 -5.83 -0.61 8.04
CA GLU A 65 -6.97 0.32 7.96
C GLU A 65 -7.73 0.45 9.28
N LEU A 66 -7.89 -0.63 10.04
CA LEU A 66 -8.48 -0.56 11.38
C LEU A 66 -7.64 0.29 12.34
N LEU A 67 -6.32 0.12 12.30
CA LEU A 67 -5.41 0.89 13.14
C LEU A 67 -5.38 2.36 12.70
N PHE A 68 -5.07 2.64 11.44
CA PHE A 68 -4.84 3.99 10.97
C PHE A 68 -6.13 4.78 10.79
N ARG A 69 -7.18 4.21 10.19
CA ARG A 69 -8.42 4.97 9.89
C ARG A 69 -9.41 4.80 11.02
N GLY A 70 -9.62 3.56 11.46
CA GLY A 70 -10.55 3.25 12.55
C GLY A 70 -10.14 3.81 13.90
N THR A 71 -8.83 3.94 14.16
CA THR A 71 -8.31 4.33 15.48
C THR A 71 -7.51 5.64 15.45
N ILE A 72 -6.35 5.69 14.80
CA ILE A 72 -5.40 6.81 14.88
C ILE A 72 -6.00 8.08 14.25
N GLN A 73 -6.38 8.03 12.96
CA GLN A 73 -6.96 9.16 12.25
C GLN A 73 -8.29 9.59 12.89
N ALA A 74 -9.16 8.64 13.25
CA ALA A 74 -10.40 8.96 13.95
C ALA A 74 -10.16 9.70 15.27
N ALA A 75 -9.20 9.25 16.10
CA ALA A 75 -8.86 9.91 17.36
C ALA A 75 -8.24 11.29 17.13
N LEU A 76 -7.26 11.40 16.22
CA LEU A 76 -6.61 12.67 15.90
C LEU A 76 -7.58 13.67 15.28
N SER A 77 -8.50 13.23 14.42
CA SER A 77 -9.52 14.11 13.84
C SER A 77 -10.51 14.62 14.89
N ARG A 78 -10.78 13.86 15.95
CA ARG A 78 -11.58 14.32 17.10
C ARG A 78 -10.84 15.35 17.95
N TRP A 79 -9.52 15.25 18.07
CA TRP A 79 -8.73 16.13 18.95
C TRP A 79 -8.24 17.40 18.23
N LEU A 80 -7.83 17.27 16.98
CA LEU A 80 -7.16 18.32 16.20
C LEU A 80 -8.04 18.87 15.06
N GLY A 81 -9.19 18.26 14.81
CA GLY A 81 -10.05 18.55 13.66
C GLY A 81 -9.73 17.66 12.44
N LEU A 82 -10.65 17.65 11.48
CA LEU A 82 -10.64 16.72 10.35
C LEU A 82 -9.31 16.71 9.57
N TRP A 83 -8.90 17.87 9.07
CA TRP A 83 -7.71 18.01 8.20
C TRP A 83 -6.38 17.81 8.94
N PRO A 84 -6.15 18.41 10.12
CA PRO A 84 -4.95 18.13 10.88
C PRO A 84 -4.86 16.66 11.31
N GLY A 85 -5.98 16.03 11.66
CA GLY A 85 -6.02 14.61 12.01
C GLY A 85 -5.62 13.70 10.85
N LEU A 86 -6.12 13.97 9.64
CA LEU A 86 -5.69 13.30 8.41
C LEU A 86 -4.19 13.48 8.17
N ALA A 87 -3.69 14.71 8.24
CA ALA A 87 -2.28 15.01 7.97
C ALA A 87 -1.34 14.27 8.94
N VAL A 88 -1.62 14.32 10.24
CA VAL A 88 -0.79 13.67 11.25
C VAL A 88 -0.85 12.15 11.12
N ALA A 89 -2.04 11.56 10.94
CA ALA A 89 -2.17 10.11 10.73
C ALA A 89 -1.41 9.64 9.47
N SER A 90 -1.44 10.42 8.40
CA SER A 90 -0.76 10.09 7.14
C SER A 90 0.75 10.18 7.26
N LEU A 91 1.27 11.18 7.98
CA LEU A 91 2.70 11.27 8.29
C LEU A 91 3.15 10.09 9.13
N LEU A 92 2.39 9.73 10.18
CA LEU A 92 2.69 8.55 11.00
C LEU A 92 2.70 7.26 10.15
N PHE A 93 1.75 7.11 9.23
CA PHE A 93 1.72 6.00 8.29
C PHE A 93 3.02 5.94 7.47
N GLY A 94 3.43 7.05 6.87
CA GLY A 94 4.67 7.11 6.10
C GLY A 94 5.93 6.79 6.92
N PHE A 95 6.04 7.33 8.13
CA PHE A 95 7.20 7.07 9.00
C PHE A 95 7.29 5.64 9.52
N LEU A 96 6.17 4.91 9.56
CA LEU A 96 6.13 3.48 9.87
C LEU A 96 6.50 2.59 8.66
N HIS A 97 6.81 3.19 7.51
CA HIS A 97 7.31 2.52 6.31
C HIS A 97 8.72 3.01 5.90
N PRO A 98 9.77 2.86 6.73
CA PRO A 98 11.05 3.51 6.53
C PRO A 98 12.01 2.73 5.60
N ILE A 99 11.67 2.57 4.31
CA ILE A 99 12.57 1.96 3.31
C ILE A 99 13.59 2.99 2.80
N THR A 100 13.10 4.08 2.21
CA THR A 100 13.88 5.26 1.81
C THR A 100 13.10 6.52 2.14
N PRO A 101 13.73 7.72 2.20
CA PRO A 101 12.99 8.97 2.36
C PRO A 101 11.90 9.17 1.28
N THR A 102 12.18 8.74 0.05
CA THR A 102 11.18 8.76 -1.04
C THR A 102 10.03 7.79 -0.75
N TYR A 103 10.30 6.59 -0.23
CA TYR A 103 9.23 5.66 0.12
C TYR A 103 8.39 6.15 1.30
N VAL A 104 8.99 6.77 2.31
CA VAL A 104 8.26 7.44 3.41
C VAL A 104 7.29 8.51 2.86
N ALA A 105 7.75 9.30 1.88
CA ALA A 105 6.89 10.29 1.22
C ALA A 105 5.76 9.63 0.41
N ILE A 106 6.05 8.59 -0.37
CA ILE A 106 5.04 7.82 -1.13
C ILE A 106 4.01 7.20 -0.18
N ALA A 107 4.46 6.54 0.89
CA ALA A 107 3.60 5.95 1.90
C ALA A 107 2.75 7.02 2.61
N THR A 108 3.30 8.21 2.89
CA THR A 108 2.52 9.35 3.41
C THR A 108 1.43 9.78 2.42
N LEU A 109 1.73 9.83 1.12
CA LEU A 109 0.76 10.19 0.08
C LEU A 109 -0.35 9.13 -0.04
N LEU A 110 0.00 7.84 -0.02
CA LEU A 110 -0.97 6.73 0.02
C LEU A 110 -1.81 6.78 1.30
N GLY A 111 -1.17 7.05 2.43
CA GLY A 111 -1.78 7.31 3.73
C GLY A 111 -2.86 8.37 3.65
N THR A 112 -2.51 9.50 3.03
CA THR A 112 -3.39 10.65 2.80
C THR A 112 -4.54 10.30 1.87
N TYR A 113 -4.26 9.60 0.77
CA TYR A 113 -5.25 9.19 -0.21
C TYR A 113 -6.32 8.28 0.40
N LEU A 114 -5.91 7.17 1.02
CA LEU A 114 -6.83 6.24 1.68
C LEU A 114 -7.57 6.92 2.84
N GLY A 115 -6.89 7.78 3.60
CA GLY A 115 -7.53 8.59 4.64
C GLY A 115 -8.60 9.54 4.10
N ALA A 116 -8.39 10.14 2.93
CA ALA A 116 -9.37 10.98 2.23
C ALA A 116 -10.53 10.16 1.65
N VAL A 117 -10.26 8.96 1.10
CA VAL A 117 -11.30 8.02 0.64
C VAL A 117 -12.19 7.59 1.82
N TRP A 118 -11.59 7.31 2.98
CA TRP A 118 -12.36 6.99 4.18
C TRP A 118 -13.24 8.16 4.63
N ILE A 119 -12.72 9.40 4.62
CA ILE A 119 -13.52 10.59 4.93
C ILE A 119 -14.68 10.76 3.93
N ALA A 120 -14.43 10.59 2.64
CA ALA A 120 -15.42 10.79 1.59
C ALA A 120 -16.53 9.72 1.60
N THR A 121 -16.19 8.48 1.97
CA THR A 121 -17.11 7.34 1.91
C THR A 121 -17.73 7.00 3.27
N GLY A 122 -17.10 7.40 4.38
CA GLY A 122 -17.50 7.04 5.73
C GLY A 122 -17.44 5.54 6.02
N ASN A 123 -16.72 4.76 5.21
CA ASN A 123 -16.78 3.29 5.25
C ASN A 123 -15.38 2.66 5.24
N LEU A 124 -15.06 1.95 6.32
CA LEU A 124 -13.79 1.24 6.47
C LEU A 124 -13.64 0.08 5.48
N LEU A 125 -14.74 -0.62 5.13
CA LEU A 125 -14.67 -1.73 4.19
C LEU A 125 -14.14 -1.28 2.82
N THR A 126 -14.52 -0.07 2.38
CA THR A 126 -14.06 0.51 1.11
C THR A 126 -12.54 0.63 1.08
N VAL A 127 -11.93 1.19 2.13
CA VAL A 127 -10.46 1.38 2.19
C VAL A 127 -9.72 0.08 2.48
N ILE A 128 -10.31 -0.85 3.25
CA ILE A 128 -9.75 -2.20 3.46
C ILE A 128 -9.63 -2.92 2.12
N ILE A 129 -10.68 -2.90 1.30
CA ILE A 129 -10.67 -3.53 -0.02
C ILE A 129 -9.68 -2.83 -0.95
N ALA A 130 -9.65 -1.49 -0.95
CA ALA A 130 -8.73 -0.74 -1.79
C ALA A 130 -7.25 -1.07 -1.47
N HIS A 131 -6.90 -1.09 -0.18
CA HIS A 131 -5.56 -1.39 0.30
C HIS A 131 -5.18 -2.86 0.02
N ALA A 132 -6.03 -3.82 0.41
CA ALA A 132 -5.75 -5.23 0.19
C ALA A 132 -5.62 -5.57 -1.31
N LEU A 133 -6.41 -4.95 -2.19
CA LEU A 133 -6.28 -5.13 -3.63
C LEU A 133 -4.98 -4.54 -4.18
N TYR A 134 -4.60 -3.35 -3.69
CA TYR A 134 -3.32 -2.74 -4.06
C TYR A 134 -2.14 -3.64 -3.67
N ASP A 135 -2.09 -4.10 -2.42
CA ASP A 135 -1.02 -4.96 -1.91
C ASP A 135 -0.96 -6.29 -2.64
N PHE A 136 -2.11 -6.93 -2.85
CA PHE A 136 -2.17 -8.20 -3.54
C PHE A 136 -1.58 -8.10 -4.95
N VAL A 137 -2.00 -7.10 -5.72
CA VAL A 137 -1.49 -6.90 -7.09
C VAL A 137 -0.01 -6.54 -7.08
N ALA A 138 0.43 -5.67 -6.17
CA ALA A 138 1.84 -5.31 -6.04
C ALA A 138 2.70 -6.54 -5.71
N LEU A 139 2.30 -7.36 -4.74
CA LEU A 139 2.99 -8.59 -4.35
C LEU A 139 3.02 -9.62 -5.48
N VAL A 140 1.93 -9.78 -6.24
CA VAL A 140 1.91 -10.67 -7.41
C VAL A 140 2.88 -10.19 -8.49
N ILE A 141 2.92 -8.89 -8.78
CA ILE A 141 3.87 -8.32 -9.75
C ILE A 141 5.31 -8.55 -9.29
N LEU A 142 5.59 -8.33 -8.01
CA LEU A 142 6.91 -8.59 -7.41
C LEU A 142 7.31 -10.06 -7.55
N ARG A 143 6.40 -11.00 -7.22
CA ARG A 143 6.66 -12.45 -7.34
C ARG A 143 6.99 -12.87 -8.78
N LEU A 144 6.39 -12.20 -9.78
CA LEU A 144 6.60 -12.51 -11.19
C LEU A 144 7.88 -11.87 -11.77
N GLU A 145 8.54 -10.95 -11.05
CA GLU A 145 9.79 -10.35 -11.51
C GLU A 145 10.89 -11.42 -11.59
N PRO A 146 11.52 -11.64 -12.76
CA PRO A 146 12.55 -12.66 -12.91
C PRO A 146 13.77 -12.35 -12.02
N SER A 147 14.17 -13.30 -11.17
CA SER A 147 15.41 -13.15 -10.41
C SER A 147 16.62 -13.18 -11.35
N GLU A 148 17.56 -12.24 -11.24
CA GLU A 148 18.79 -12.24 -12.07
C GLU A 148 19.61 -13.54 -11.93
N ARG A 149 19.41 -14.32 -10.86
CA ARG A 149 20.03 -15.65 -10.66
C ARG A 149 19.68 -16.69 -11.74
N SER A 150 18.60 -16.53 -12.49
CA SER A 150 18.23 -17.46 -13.58
C SER A 150 18.79 -17.06 -14.96
N ARG A 151 19.60 -16.00 -15.04
CA ARG A 151 20.27 -15.57 -16.29
C ARG A 151 21.78 -15.87 -16.34
N GLY A 152 22.34 -16.45 -15.27
CA GLY A 152 23.78 -16.74 -15.15
C GLY A 152 24.17 -18.21 -15.29
N SER A 153 23.27 -19.07 -15.78
CA SER A 153 23.48 -20.52 -15.90
C SER A 153 23.40 -21.05 -17.34
N ASP A 154 23.56 -20.17 -18.34
CA ASP A 154 23.68 -20.54 -19.75
C ASP A 154 25.10 -20.22 -20.26
#